data_AF-A0A924G9F5-F1
#
_entry.id   AF-A0A924G9F5-F1
#
_cell.length_a   1.000
_cell.length_b   1.000
_cell.length_c   1.000
_cell.angle_alpha   90.00
_cell.angle_beta   90.00
_cell.angle_gamma   90.00
#
_symmetry.space_group_name_H-M   'P 1'
#
loop_
_entity.id
_entity.type
_entity.pdbx_description
1 polymer ?
#
loop_
_entity_poly.entity_id
_entity_poly.type
_entity_poly.pdbx_seq_one_letter_code
_entity_poly.pdbx_strand_id
1 'polypeptide(L)'
;MNLQNIISDIEKVDPEVYERTSDRRDIFKNFGGVGKKIALSALPFALGGIFNKAYGQTTADIIGVLNFALKLEYLEFNFYQQGVANTALMAQGTPANAAAFTIIRDHENSHVNFLRTVITSLGGTPVTLTAANFDYTARGAFPTWNTNYDVYLAIAQAFEDTGVRAYKGQAGNVKSNRTVLTAALNIHSVEGRHAARVRLMRAGRGGAGAITKPWITGKDTSGI
;
A
#
# COMPACT_ATOMS: atom_id res chain seq x y z
N MET A 1 32.16 -8.33 -21.15
CA MET A 1 31.05 -9.13 -20.61
C MET A 1 29.79 -8.75 -21.36
N ASN A 2 29.16 -9.72 -22.03
CA ASN A 2 27.97 -9.49 -22.86
C ASN A 2 26.71 -9.61 -21.99
N LEU A 3 26.03 -8.48 -21.76
CA LEU A 3 24.79 -8.39 -20.97
C LEU A 3 23.64 -9.22 -21.53
N GLN A 4 23.69 -9.58 -22.82
CA GLN A 4 22.68 -10.39 -23.49
C GLN A 4 22.70 -11.86 -23.04
N ASN A 5 23.86 -12.37 -22.61
CA ASN A 5 23.99 -13.75 -22.18
C ASN A 5 23.46 -13.97 -20.75
N ILE A 6 23.41 -12.91 -19.93
CA ILE A 6 22.92 -13.00 -18.54
C ILE A 6 21.42 -13.33 -18.49
N ILE A 7 20.64 -12.82 -19.44
CA ILE A 7 19.20 -13.13 -19.53
C ILE A 7 18.99 -14.59 -19.96
N SER A 8 19.75 -15.06 -20.95
CA SER A 8 19.69 -16.45 -21.43
C SER A 8 20.28 -17.47 -20.45
N ASP A 9 21.19 -17.06 -19.57
CA ASP A 9 21.75 -17.90 -18.52
C ASP A 9 20.82 -17.97 -17.30
N ILE A 10 20.03 -16.92 -17.03
CA ILE A 10 18.91 -16.95 -16.07
C ILE A 10 17.77 -17.87 -16.55
N GLU A 11 17.52 -17.93 -17.86
CA GLU A 11 16.51 -18.84 -18.45
C GLU A 11 16.85 -20.34 -18.31
N LYS A 12 18.11 -20.70 -18.02
CA LYS A 12 18.58 -22.09 -18.01
C LYS A 12 18.78 -22.69 -16.62
N VAL A 13 18.64 -21.91 -15.55
CA VAL A 13 19.06 -22.33 -14.19
C VAL A 13 17.88 -22.64 -13.26
N ASP A 14 16.63 -22.67 -13.75
CA ASP A 14 15.50 -23.00 -12.86
C ASP A 14 14.45 -23.93 -13.49
N PRO A 15 14.51 -25.25 -13.21
CA PRO A 15 13.46 -26.21 -13.56
C PRO A 15 12.12 -25.97 -12.82
N GLU A 16 12.08 -25.14 -11.77
CA GLU A 16 10.89 -24.94 -10.92
C GLU A 16 9.94 -23.83 -11.42
N VAL A 17 10.32 -23.11 -12.48
CA VAL A 17 9.44 -22.13 -13.16
C VAL A 17 8.24 -22.81 -13.84
N TYR A 18 8.35 -24.10 -14.17
CA TYR A 18 7.21 -24.87 -14.69
C TYR A 18 6.22 -25.31 -13.61
N GLU A 19 6.62 -25.36 -12.34
CA GLU A 19 5.73 -25.76 -11.24
C GLU A 19 4.89 -24.60 -10.70
N ARG A 20 5.25 -23.33 -10.94
CA ARG A 20 4.40 -22.17 -10.58
C ARG A 20 3.37 -21.79 -11.64
N THR A 21 3.26 -22.57 -12.72
CA THR A 21 2.19 -22.44 -13.74
C THR A 21 1.12 -23.52 -13.66
N SER A 22 1.26 -24.49 -12.74
CA SER A 22 0.32 -25.58 -12.53
C SER A 22 -1.05 -25.06 -12.06
N ASP A 23 -1.11 -24.05 -11.20
CA ASP A 23 -2.40 -23.54 -10.70
C ASP A 23 -3.29 -22.91 -11.79
N ARG A 24 -2.70 -22.36 -12.86
CA ARG A 24 -3.47 -21.83 -14.01
C ARG A 24 -3.75 -22.89 -15.08
N ARG A 25 -2.89 -23.91 -15.23
CA ARG A 25 -3.12 -25.05 -16.14
C ARG A 25 -4.04 -26.12 -15.55
N ASP A 26 -4.11 -26.27 -14.24
CA ASP A 26 -4.97 -27.24 -13.57
C ASP A 26 -6.44 -26.80 -13.59
N ILE A 27 -6.70 -25.50 -13.72
CA ILE A 27 -8.03 -24.96 -14.07
C ILE A 27 -8.48 -25.43 -15.47
N PHE A 28 -7.55 -25.54 -16.44
CA PHE A 28 -7.86 -26.07 -17.77
C PHE A 28 -7.85 -27.61 -17.85
N LYS A 29 -7.06 -28.30 -17.01
CA LYS A 29 -7.11 -29.77 -16.92
C LYS A 29 -8.38 -30.26 -16.21
N ASN A 30 -8.93 -29.49 -15.27
CA ASN A 30 -10.24 -29.77 -14.67
C ASN A 30 -11.44 -29.36 -15.54
N PHE A 31 -11.20 -28.67 -16.67
CA PHE A 31 -12.23 -28.40 -17.70
C PHE A 31 -12.29 -29.50 -18.78
N GLY A 32 -11.26 -30.36 -18.87
CA GLY A 32 -11.17 -31.46 -19.84
C GLY A 32 -11.96 -32.73 -19.46
N GLY A 33 -12.61 -32.77 -18.29
CA GLY A 33 -13.31 -33.95 -17.76
C GLY A 33 -14.82 -34.01 -18.02
N VAL A 34 -15.43 -32.95 -18.55
CA VAL A 34 -16.91 -32.88 -18.81
C VAL A 34 -17.29 -33.35 -20.22
N GLY A 35 -16.32 -33.85 -21.01
CA GLY A 35 -16.45 -34.04 -22.45
C GLY A 35 -16.89 -35.41 -22.98
N LYS A 36 -17.28 -36.40 -22.16
CA LYS A 36 -17.77 -37.70 -22.69
C LYS A 36 -18.90 -38.27 -21.82
N LYS A 37 -20.14 -38.16 -22.33
CA LYS A 37 -21.42 -38.71 -21.84
C LYS A 37 -22.33 -37.71 -21.08
N ILE A 38 -22.79 -36.67 -21.77
CA ILE A 38 -24.07 -36.04 -21.43
C ILE A 38 -25.05 -36.38 -22.56
N ALA A 39 -26.03 -37.20 -22.23
CA ALA A 39 -27.16 -37.53 -23.08
C ALA A 39 -27.98 -36.26 -23.35
N LEU A 40 -28.44 -36.12 -24.60
CA LEU A 40 -29.06 -34.93 -25.18
C LEU A 40 -30.49 -34.63 -24.67
N SER A 41 -30.82 -34.94 -23.42
CA SER A 41 -32.19 -34.78 -22.92
C SER A 41 -32.24 -34.59 -21.41
N ALA A 42 -32.64 -33.38 -21.00
CA ALA A 42 -33.34 -33.00 -19.76
C ALA A 42 -32.73 -31.76 -19.06
N LEU A 43 -33.49 -30.67 -19.18
CA LEU A 43 -33.70 -29.55 -18.24
C LEU A 43 -32.83 -28.27 -18.33
N PRO A 44 -33.48 -27.09 -18.48
CA PRO A 44 -32.87 -25.78 -18.74
C PRO A 44 -32.49 -25.00 -17.45
N PHE A 45 -31.87 -25.63 -16.44
CA PHE A 45 -31.62 -24.98 -15.14
C PHE A 45 -30.18 -25.02 -14.61
N ALA A 46 -29.18 -25.43 -15.40
CA ALA A 46 -27.79 -25.55 -14.93
C ALA A 46 -26.77 -24.61 -15.60
N LEU A 47 -27.22 -23.49 -16.19
CA LEU A 47 -26.32 -22.41 -16.67
C LEU A 47 -26.09 -21.29 -15.64
N GLY A 48 -26.65 -21.40 -14.43
CA GLY A 48 -26.52 -20.39 -13.36
C GLY A 48 -25.18 -20.38 -12.61
N GLY A 49 -24.22 -21.25 -12.94
CA GLY A 49 -22.98 -21.44 -12.18
C GLY A 49 -21.73 -20.72 -12.72
N ILE A 50 -21.81 -20.09 -13.90
CA ILE A 50 -20.68 -19.36 -14.52
C ILE A 50 -20.87 -17.84 -14.42
N PHE A 51 -21.70 -17.39 -13.48
CA PHE A 51 -21.55 -16.03 -12.98
C PHE A 51 -20.21 -16.00 -12.26
N ASN A 52 -19.18 -15.55 -12.98
CA ASN A 52 -18.18 -14.68 -12.39
C ASN A 52 -18.89 -13.89 -11.31
N LYS A 53 -18.49 -14.08 -10.05
CA LYS A 53 -18.68 -13.06 -9.05
C LYS A 53 -17.79 -11.89 -9.49
N ALA A 54 -18.19 -11.22 -10.58
CA ALA A 54 -18.03 -9.80 -10.71
C ALA A 54 -18.84 -9.26 -9.53
N TYR A 55 -18.24 -9.31 -8.35
CA TYR A 55 -18.69 -8.56 -7.20
C TYR A 55 -18.80 -7.14 -7.73
N GLY A 56 -20.05 -6.67 -7.88
CA GLY A 56 -20.34 -5.35 -8.42
C GLY A 56 -19.85 -4.32 -7.43
N GLN A 57 -18.55 -4.01 -7.48
CA GLN A 57 -18.00 -2.82 -6.87
C GLN A 57 -18.77 -1.65 -7.44
N THR A 58 -19.63 -1.08 -6.62
CA THR A 58 -20.38 0.09 -6.99
C THR A 58 -19.45 1.29 -6.88
N THR A 59 -19.80 2.37 -7.59
CA THR A 59 -19.11 3.66 -7.40
C THR A 59 -19.14 4.10 -5.93
N ALA A 60 -20.21 3.78 -5.20
CA ALA A 60 -20.33 4.07 -3.77
C ALA A 60 -19.30 3.30 -2.92
N ASP A 61 -19.06 2.02 -3.22
CA ASP A 61 -18.03 1.22 -2.53
C ASP A 61 -16.63 1.81 -2.78
N ILE A 62 -16.33 2.19 -4.03
CA ILE A 62 -15.06 2.83 -4.39
C ILE A 62 -14.91 4.17 -3.66
N ILE A 63 -15.95 5.00 -3.62
CA ILE A 63 -15.94 6.27 -2.88
C ILE A 63 -15.69 6.02 -1.39
N GLY A 64 -16.27 4.98 -0.80
CA GLY A 64 -16.05 4.59 0.59
C GLY A 64 -14.58 4.25 0.86
N VAL A 65 -13.96 3.45 -0.02
CA VAL A 65 -12.54 3.10 0.05
C VAL A 65 -11.65 4.34 -0.09
N LEU A 66 -11.96 5.24 -1.04
CA LEU A 66 -11.18 6.46 -1.25
C LEU A 66 -11.31 7.45 -0.10
N ASN A 67 -12.50 7.56 0.49
CA ASN A 67 -12.69 8.38 1.70
C ASN A 67 -11.95 7.80 2.90
N PHE A 68 -11.85 6.48 3.01
CA PHE A 68 -11.01 5.87 4.04
C PHE A 68 -9.52 6.18 3.82
N ALA A 69 -9.02 6.03 2.59
CA ALA A 69 -7.66 6.44 2.23
C ALA A 69 -7.42 7.92 2.55
N LEU A 70 -8.35 8.81 2.18
CA LEU A 70 -8.24 10.24 2.45
C LEU A 70 -8.13 10.56 3.95
N LYS A 71 -8.73 9.76 4.83
CA LYS A 71 -8.53 9.93 6.29
C LYS A 71 -7.10 9.60 6.72
N LEU A 72 -6.48 8.58 6.11
CA LEU A 72 -5.09 8.21 6.38
C LEU A 72 -4.14 9.29 5.86
N GLU A 73 -4.32 9.78 4.63
CA GLU A 73 -3.49 10.87 4.10
C GLU A 73 -3.61 12.14 4.95
N TYR A 74 -4.81 12.46 5.48
CA TYR A 74 -4.96 13.57 6.42
C TYR A 74 -4.24 13.33 7.74
N LEU A 75 -4.26 12.10 8.26
CA LEU A 75 -3.52 11.74 9.48
C LEU A 75 -2.02 11.97 9.26
N GLU A 76 -1.46 11.47 8.17
CA GLU A 76 -0.04 11.59 7.84
C GLU A 76 0.37 13.04 7.54
N PHE A 77 -0.39 13.73 6.67
CA PHE A 77 -0.13 15.14 6.36
C PHE A 77 -0.09 16.01 7.63
N ASN A 78 -1.09 15.88 8.51
CA ASN A 78 -1.15 16.70 9.74
C ASN A 78 -0.07 16.30 10.75
N PHE A 79 0.33 15.02 10.80
CA PHE A 79 1.45 14.56 11.62
C PHE A 79 2.77 15.18 11.16
N TYR A 80 3.08 15.09 9.86
CA TYR A 80 4.31 15.65 9.29
C TYR A 80 4.32 17.17 9.32
N GLN A 81 3.18 17.81 9.08
CA GLN A 81 3.06 19.26 9.16
C GLN A 81 3.43 19.79 10.55
N GLN A 82 2.98 19.11 11.62
CA GLN A 82 3.34 19.49 12.99
C GLN A 82 4.79 19.15 13.34
N GLY A 83 5.29 17.99 12.87
CA GLY A 83 6.68 17.59 13.08
C GLY A 83 7.68 18.56 12.44
N VAL A 84 7.49 18.88 11.15
CA VAL A 84 8.35 19.82 10.40
C VAL A 84 8.30 21.23 10.97
N ALA A 85 7.14 21.68 11.47
CA ALA A 85 7.01 22.98 12.13
C ALA A 85 7.74 23.05 13.48
N ASN A 86 7.99 21.91 14.12
CA ASN A 86 8.74 21.84 15.38
C ASN A 86 10.25 21.78 15.13
N THR A 87 10.88 22.95 15.08
CA THR A 87 12.33 23.07 14.84
C THR A 87 13.18 22.37 15.90
N ALA A 88 12.74 22.35 17.17
CA ALA A 88 13.43 21.67 18.26
C ALA A 88 13.39 20.15 18.11
N LEU A 89 12.29 19.58 17.58
CA LEU A 89 12.21 18.17 17.24
C LEU A 89 13.11 17.83 16.04
N MET A 90 13.03 18.61 14.97
CA MET A 90 13.81 18.37 13.76
C MET A 90 15.32 18.49 13.99
N ALA A 91 15.74 19.38 14.90
CA ALA A 91 17.14 19.54 15.30
C ALA A 91 17.76 18.32 16.01
N GLN A 92 16.94 17.38 16.50
CA GLN A 92 17.41 16.11 17.09
C GLN A 92 17.84 15.09 16.02
N GLY A 93 17.45 15.31 14.76
CA GLY A 93 17.87 14.54 13.59
C GLY A 93 18.99 15.22 12.81
N THR A 94 19.22 14.79 11.58
CA THR A 94 20.15 15.46 10.66
C THR A 94 19.40 16.46 9.77
N PRO A 95 20.07 17.49 9.22
CA PRO A 95 19.44 18.41 8.26
C PRO A 95 18.84 17.68 7.04
N ALA A 96 19.50 16.62 6.57
CA ALA A 96 18.99 15.79 5.48
C ALA A 96 17.72 15.00 5.86
N ASN A 97 17.56 14.62 7.13
CA ASN A 97 16.33 13.98 7.61
C ASN A 97 15.20 15.01 7.74
N ALA A 98 15.49 16.21 8.26
CA ALA A 98 14.52 17.30 8.33
C ALA A 98 13.99 17.68 6.93
N ALA A 99 14.88 17.81 5.95
CA ALA A 99 14.50 18.06 4.55
C ALA A 99 13.64 16.94 3.96
N ALA A 100 13.96 15.68 4.29
CA ALA A 100 13.16 14.55 3.86
C ALA A 100 11.74 14.57 4.46
N PHE A 101 11.56 14.99 5.72
CA PHE A 101 10.22 15.14 6.29
C PHE A 101 9.40 16.24 5.63
N THR A 102 10.02 17.34 5.20
CA THR A 102 9.34 18.36 4.40
C THR A 102 8.83 17.77 3.07
N ILE A 103 9.65 16.97 2.40
CA ILE A 103 9.27 16.31 1.14
C ILE A 103 8.11 15.33 1.38
N ILE A 104 8.19 14.49 2.41
CA ILE A 104 7.12 13.55 2.76
C ILE A 104 5.82 14.33 3.02
N ARG A 105 5.86 15.38 3.86
CA ARG A 105 4.71 16.27 4.10
C ARG A 105 4.08 16.80 2.80
N ASP A 106 4.91 17.23 1.85
CA ASP A 106 4.45 17.78 0.57
C ASP A 106 3.79 16.70 -0.32
N HIS A 107 4.31 15.47 -0.28
CA HIS A 107 3.69 14.33 -0.93
C HIS A 107 2.34 13.99 -0.28
N GLU A 108 2.24 13.93 1.04
CA GLU A 108 0.97 13.66 1.74
C GLU A 108 -0.11 14.71 1.40
N ASN A 109 0.28 15.98 1.33
CA ASN A 109 -0.65 17.04 0.89
C ASN A 109 -1.10 16.82 -0.56
N SER A 110 -0.20 16.35 -1.42
CA SER A 110 -0.51 16.04 -2.82
C SER A 110 -1.47 14.85 -2.93
N HIS A 111 -1.30 13.82 -2.09
CA HIS A 111 -2.21 12.68 -2.00
C HIS A 111 -3.60 13.10 -1.51
N VAL A 112 -3.69 13.92 -0.45
CA VAL A 112 -4.95 14.53 0.03
C VAL A 112 -5.67 15.24 -1.12
N ASN A 113 -4.99 16.15 -1.82
CA ASN A 113 -5.58 16.92 -2.92
C ASN A 113 -6.03 16.03 -4.08
N PHE A 114 -5.23 15.02 -4.40
CA PHE A 114 -5.55 14.04 -5.42
C PHE A 114 -6.82 13.26 -5.07
N LEU A 115 -6.88 12.66 -3.88
CA LEU A 115 -8.03 11.85 -3.45
C LEU A 115 -9.31 12.69 -3.38
N ARG A 116 -9.23 13.94 -2.90
CA ARG A 116 -10.39 14.86 -2.92
C ARG A 116 -10.90 15.09 -4.34
N THR A 117 -10.01 15.33 -5.29
CA THR A 117 -10.36 15.51 -6.70
C THR A 117 -11.04 14.27 -7.26
N VAL A 118 -10.46 13.08 -7.02
CA VAL A 118 -11.02 11.82 -7.53
C VAL A 118 -12.39 11.52 -6.92
N ILE A 119 -12.54 11.63 -5.60
CA ILE A 119 -13.82 11.39 -4.92
C ILE A 119 -14.91 12.30 -5.50
N THR A 120 -14.60 13.59 -5.69
CA THR A 120 -15.54 14.55 -6.28
C THR A 120 -15.89 14.17 -7.72
N SER A 121 -14.90 13.76 -8.53
CA SER A 121 -15.13 13.34 -9.92
C SER A 121 -16.01 12.09 -10.06
N LEU A 122 -16.05 11.24 -9.03
CA LEU A 122 -16.92 10.08 -8.95
C LEU A 122 -18.32 10.42 -8.41
N GLY A 123 -18.62 11.69 -8.13
CA GLY A 123 -19.88 12.16 -7.54
C GLY A 123 -19.97 11.98 -6.03
N GLY A 124 -18.86 11.64 -5.36
CA GLY A 124 -18.80 11.53 -3.90
C GLY A 124 -18.46 12.84 -3.20
N THR A 125 -18.68 12.90 -1.90
CA THR A 125 -18.23 14.01 -1.04
C THR A 125 -16.94 13.61 -0.33
N PRO A 126 -15.82 14.33 -0.54
CA PRO A 126 -14.59 14.08 0.21
C PRO A 126 -14.75 14.45 1.68
N VAL A 127 -14.30 13.57 2.57
CA VAL A 127 -14.14 13.93 3.99
C VAL A 127 -13.16 15.10 4.13
N THR A 128 -13.36 15.92 5.16
CA THR A 128 -12.46 17.04 5.46
C THR A 128 -12.07 16.94 6.93
N LEU A 129 -10.78 16.81 7.20
CA LEU A 129 -10.21 16.65 8.53
C LEU A 129 -9.04 17.62 8.70
N THR A 130 -8.78 17.99 9.94
CA THR A 130 -7.67 18.85 10.37
C THR A 130 -6.89 18.14 11.48
N ALA A 131 -5.77 18.71 11.92
CA ALA A 131 -5.00 18.19 13.05
C ALA A 131 -5.86 17.96 14.31
N ALA A 132 -6.92 18.75 14.54
CA ALA A 132 -7.81 18.60 15.68
C ALA A 132 -8.61 17.28 15.69
N ASN A 133 -8.67 16.57 14.56
CA ASN A 133 -9.36 15.29 14.45
C ASN A 133 -8.51 14.09 14.86
N PHE A 134 -7.22 14.28 15.18
CA PHE A 134 -6.27 13.20 15.39
C PHE A 134 -5.56 13.32 16.74
N ASP A 135 -5.45 12.18 17.44
CA ASP A 135 -4.68 12.05 18.69
C ASP A 135 -3.42 11.22 18.46
N TYR A 136 -2.29 11.91 18.25
CA TYR A 136 -0.98 11.27 18.08
C TYR A 136 -0.38 10.76 19.40
N THR A 137 -0.97 11.10 20.55
CA THR A 137 -0.55 10.52 21.83
C THR A 137 -1.05 9.09 22.01
N ALA A 138 -1.98 8.63 21.15
CA ALA A 138 -2.66 7.35 21.28
C ALA A 138 -3.20 7.12 22.70
N ARG A 139 -4.04 8.06 23.17
CA ARG A 139 -4.60 8.06 24.54
C ARG A 139 -3.52 8.09 25.62
N GLY A 140 -2.46 8.86 25.39
CA GLY A 140 -1.35 9.05 26.33
C GLY A 140 -0.26 7.96 26.31
N ALA A 141 -0.33 6.98 25.41
CA ALA A 141 0.75 5.99 25.25
C ALA A 141 2.04 6.59 24.67
N PHE A 142 1.92 7.66 23.87
CA PHE A 142 3.03 8.40 23.27
C PHE A 142 2.98 9.89 23.65
N PRO A 143 3.15 10.24 24.93
CA PRO A 143 3.00 11.62 25.39
C PRO A 143 4.09 12.55 24.82
N THR A 144 5.20 11.97 24.35
CA THR A 144 6.35 12.69 23.78
C THR A 144 6.42 12.57 22.26
N TRP A 145 5.32 12.25 21.57
CA TRP A 145 5.29 12.02 20.12
C TRP A 145 5.91 13.16 19.30
N ASN A 146 5.79 14.40 19.78
CA ASN A 146 6.30 15.61 19.11
C ASN A 146 7.52 16.24 19.82
N THR A 147 8.05 15.63 20.87
CA THR A 147 9.22 16.16 21.61
C THR A 147 10.39 15.19 21.65
N ASN A 148 10.14 13.90 21.50
CA ASN A 148 11.15 12.86 21.40
C ASN A 148 11.23 12.35 19.96
N TYR A 149 12.38 12.59 19.30
CA TYR A 149 12.57 12.23 17.90
C TYR A 149 12.48 10.73 17.63
N ASP A 150 12.95 9.87 18.54
CA ASP A 150 12.88 8.42 18.35
C ASP A 150 11.43 7.90 18.45
N VAL A 151 10.60 8.52 19.29
CA VAL A 151 9.14 8.25 19.33
C VAL A 151 8.46 8.77 18.07
N TYR A 152 8.81 9.98 17.61
CA TYR A 152 8.31 10.54 16.35
C TYR A 152 8.61 9.61 15.17
N LEU A 153 9.85 9.13 15.04
CA LEU A 153 10.23 8.20 13.99
C LEU A 153 9.49 6.85 14.08
N ALA A 154 9.24 6.35 15.29
CA ALA A 154 8.49 5.11 15.48
C ALA A 154 7.03 5.24 15.03
N ILE A 155 6.39 6.37 15.34
CA ILE A 155 5.03 6.68 14.89
C ILE A 155 5.00 6.88 13.38
N ALA A 156 5.95 7.65 12.82
CA ALA A 156 6.11 7.83 11.39
C ALA A 156 6.17 6.48 10.68
N GLN A 157 7.02 5.56 11.14
CA GLN A 157 7.11 4.22 10.53
C GLN A 157 5.78 3.47 10.59
N ALA A 158 5.06 3.55 11.71
CA ALA A 158 3.78 2.87 11.86
C ALA A 158 2.72 3.40 10.87
N PHE A 159 2.72 4.71 10.60
CA PHE A 159 1.85 5.32 9.61
C PHE A 159 2.22 4.89 8.20
N GLU A 160 3.48 5.08 7.79
CA GLU A 160 3.94 4.71 6.45
C GLU A 160 3.71 3.22 6.13
N ASP A 161 3.96 2.35 7.10
CA ASP A 161 3.71 0.91 6.97
C ASP A 161 2.22 0.59 6.83
N THR A 162 1.38 1.39 7.49
CA THR A 162 -0.08 1.28 7.39
C THR A 162 -0.56 1.80 6.04
N GLY A 163 -0.04 2.91 5.53
CA GLY A 163 -0.30 3.43 4.18
C GLY A 163 0.02 2.37 3.11
N VAL A 164 1.23 1.81 3.13
CA VAL A 164 1.65 0.72 2.23
C VAL A 164 0.67 -0.45 2.24
N ARG A 165 0.28 -0.94 3.43
CA ARG A 165 -0.66 -2.06 3.58
C ARG A 165 -2.08 -1.69 3.16
N ALA A 166 -2.54 -0.48 3.47
CA ALA A 166 -3.88 -0.01 3.14
C ALA A 166 -4.05 0.06 1.63
N TYR A 167 -3.14 0.71 0.90
CA TYR A 167 -3.21 0.78 -0.56
C TYR A 167 -3.13 -0.59 -1.23
N LYS A 168 -2.19 -1.45 -0.81
CA LYS A 168 -2.10 -2.83 -1.33
C LYS A 168 -3.38 -3.62 -1.03
N GLY A 169 -3.89 -3.55 0.20
CA GLY A 169 -5.08 -4.28 0.65
C GLY A 169 -6.36 -3.84 -0.06
N GLN A 170 -6.46 -2.55 -0.42
CA GLN A 170 -7.63 -2.00 -1.11
C GLN A 170 -7.55 -2.11 -2.63
N ALA A 171 -6.42 -2.51 -3.22
CA ALA A 171 -6.28 -2.67 -4.67
C ALA A 171 -7.36 -3.59 -5.27
N GLY A 172 -7.70 -4.68 -4.57
CA GLY A 172 -8.78 -5.58 -4.95
C GLY A 172 -10.16 -4.91 -4.96
N ASN A 173 -10.38 -3.92 -4.08
CA ASN A 173 -11.63 -3.18 -3.90
C ASN A 173 -11.84 -2.03 -4.90
N VAL A 174 -10.79 -1.63 -5.62
CA VAL A 174 -10.85 -0.57 -6.64
C VAL A 174 -10.53 -1.06 -8.05
N LYS A 175 -10.26 -2.37 -8.22
CA LYS A 175 -9.74 -2.93 -9.48
C LYS A 175 -10.67 -2.76 -10.68
N SER A 176 -11.97 -2.59 -10.47
CA SER A 176 -12.94 -2.36 -11.55
C SER A 176 -12.77 -0.97 -12.19
N ASN A 177 -12.18 -0.01 -11.48
CA ASN A 177 -11.88 1.33 -11.99
C ASN A 177 -10.38 1.48 -12.22
N ARG A 178 -9.95 1.31 -13.49
CA ARG A 178 -8.52 1.32 -13.86
C ARG A 178 -7.81 2.63 -13.52
N THR A 179 -8.51 3.77 -13.61
CA THR A 179 -7.96 5.08 -13.27
C THR A 179 -7.67 5.17 -11.78
N VAL A 180 -8.63 4.79 -10.95
CA VAL A 180 -8.47 4.76 -9.48
C VAL A 180 -7.41 3.75 -9.07
N LEU A 181 -7.41 2.55 -9.65
CA LEU A 181 -6.40 1.53 -9.38
C LEU A 181 -4.99 2.03 -9.71
N THR A 182 -4.79 2.63 -10.88
CA THR A 182 -3.47 3.15 -11.30
C THR A 182 -2.98 4.21 -10.32
N ALA A 183 -3.86 5.11 -9.90
CA ALA A 183 -3.50 6.12 -8.92
C ALA A 183 -3.17 5.53 -7.54
N ALA A 184 -3.97 4.58 -7.05
CA ALA A 184 -3.71 3.87 -5.79
C ALA A 184 -2.35 3.16 -5.82
N LEU A 185 -1.96 2.56 -6.95
CA LEU A 185 -0.65 1.91 -7.11
C LEU A 185 0.51 2.91 -7.20
N ASN A 186 0.28 4.10 -7.78
CA ASN A 186 1.28 5.17 -7.77
C ASN A 186 1.54 5.69 -6.35
N ILE A 187 0.48 5.94 -5.58
CA ILE A 187 0.60 6.36 -4.17
C ILE A 187 1.28 5.26 -3.37
N HIS A 188 0.86 3.99 -3.49
CA HIS A 188 1.50 2.85 -2.84
C HIS A 188 3.03 2.80 -3.03
N SER A 189 3.53 3.15 -4.23
CA SER A 189 4.96 3.20 -4.51
C SER A 189 5.67 4.37 -3.81
N VAL A 190 4.98 5.51 -3.66
CA VAL A 190 5.45 6.67 -2.88
C VAL A 190 5.52 6.30 -1.39
N GLU A 191 4.45 5.72 -0.83
CA GLU A 191 4.40 5.22 0.55
C GLU A 191 5.54 4.24 0.83
N GLY A 192 5.83 3.33 -0.11
CA GLY A 192 6.95 2.40 0.01
C GLY A 192 8.30 3.10 0.17
N ARG A 193 8.51 4.22 -0.53
CA ARG A 193 9.74 5.02 -0.41
C ARG A 193 9.80 5.81 0.90
N HIS A 194 8.68 6.36 1.35
CA HIS A 194 8.60 7.01 2.65
C HIS A 194 8.90 6.02 3.78
N ALA A 195 8.25 4.86 3.76
CA ALA A 195 8.44 3.77 4.71
C ALA A 195 9.90 3.30 4.75
N ALA A 196 10.55 3.16 3.59
CA ALA A 196 11.98 2.83 3.51
C ALA A 196 12.86 3.95 4.08
N ARG A 197 12.55 5.22 3.77
CA ARG A 197 13.31 6.37 4.25
C ARG A 197 13.22 6.52 5.77
N VAL A 198 12.02 6.40 6.35
CA VAL A 198 11.82 6.48 7.81
C VAL A 198 12.55 5.34 8.52
N ARG A 199 12.47 4.11 8.00
CA ARG A 199 13.24 2.97 8.53
C ARG A 199 14.74 3.23 8.50
N LEU A 200 15.26 3.83 7.44
CA LEU A 200 16.68 4.21 7.35
C LEU A 200 17.04 5.26 8.40
N MET A 201 16.18 6.25 8.64
CA MET A 201 16.39 7.21 9.72
C MET A 201 16.45 6.51 11.08
N ARG A 202 15.52 5.60 11.38
CA ARG A 202 15.50 4.82 12.63
C ARG A 202 16.73 3.94 12.78
N ALA A 203 17.16 3.27 11.71
CA ALA A 203 18.39 2.47 11.71
C ALA A 203 19.60 3.33 12.07
N GLY A 204 19.71 4.52 11.48
CA GLY A 204 20.80 5.47 11.73
C GLY A 204 20.83 6.05 13.14
N ARG A 205 19.73 5.98 13.90
CA ARG A 205 19.68 6.38 15.32
C ARG A 205 20.36 5.37 16.26
N GLY A 206 20.55 4.12 15.82
CA GLY A 206 21.09 3.07 16.68
C GLY A 206 20.09 2.56 17.74
N GLY A 207 20.59 1.90 18.78
CA GLY A 207 19.76 1.38 19.89
C GLY A 207 18.63 0.46 19.41
N ALA A 208 17.41 0.67 19.92
CA ALA A 208 16.21 -0.05 19.49
C ALA A 208 15.83 0.20 18.01
N GLY A 209 16.37 1.24 17.38
CA GLY A 209 16.21 1.51 15.96
C GLY A 209 17.12 0.67 15.07
N ALA A 210 18.25 0.18 15.57
CA ALA A 210 19.27 -0.55 14.79
C ALA A 210 18.76 -1.86 14.17
N ILE A 211 17.74 -2.47 14.76
CA ILE A 211 17.08 -3.69 14.23
C ILE A 211 16.16 -3.39 13.03
N THR A 212 15.86 -2.12 12.79
CA THR A 212 14.98 -1.68 11.70
C THR A 212 15.75 -1.71 10.40
N LYS A 213 15.29 -2.50 9.43
CA LYS A 213 15.98 -2.65 8.15
C LYS A 213 15.15 -2.01 7.03
N PRO A 214 15.67 -0.99 6.34
CA PRO A 214 15.00 -0.42 5.17
C PRO A 214 15.19 -1.25 3.89
N TRP A 215 15.85 -2.42 3.98
CA TRP A 215 16.12 -3.34 2.88
C TRP A 215 15.77 -4.79 3.27
N ILE A 216 15.61 -5.64 2.26
CA ILE A 216 15.30 -7.07 2.40
C ILE A 216 16.45 -7.81 3.07
N THR A 217 16.13 -8.72 3.98
CA THR A 217 17.05 -9.66 4.59
C THR A 217 16.54 -11.09 4.54
N GLY A 218 17.43 -12.07 4.77
CA GLY A 218 17.09 -13.49 4.69
C GLY A 218 16.08 -14.00 5.72
N LYS A 219 15.52 -13.13 6.56
CA LYS A 219 14.44 -13.45 7.52
C LYS A 219 13.08 -12.89 7.10
N ASP A 220 13.03 -12.13 6.02
CA ASP A 220 11.80 -11.49 5.54
C ASP A 220 10.98 -12.49 4.71
N THR A 221 9.70 -12.63 5.06
CA THR A 221 8.75 -13.47 4.30
C THR A 221 8.47 -12.83 2.93
N SER A 222 8.11 -13.64 1.92
CA SER A 222 7.75 -13.18 0.56
C SER A 222 6.61 -12.16 0.50
N GLY A 223 5.89 -11.93 1.60
CA GLY A 223 4.73 -11.03 1.62
C GLY A 223 3.54 -11.55 0.80
N ILE A 224 3.56 -12.86 0.54
CA ILE A 224 2.56 -13.75 -0.06
C ILE A 224 2.54 -14.99 0.84
#